data_AF-A0A7V0VCX5-F1
#
_entry.id   AF-A0A7V0VCX5-F1
#
_cell.length_a   1.000
_cell.length_b   1.000
_cell.length_c   1.000
_cell.angle_alpha   90.00
_cell.angle_beta   90.00
_cell.angle_gamma   90.00
#
_symmetry.space_group_name_H-M   'P 1'
#
loop_
_entity.id
_entity.type
_entity.pdbx_description
1 polymer ?
#
loop_
_entity_poly.entity_id
_entity_poly.type
_entity_poly.pdbx_seq_one_letter_code
_entity_poly.pdbx_strand_id
1 'polypeptide(L)'
;MFLYQIYPVIILLHLLSAVIWLGFFPVEIYLINSIKKESNTDFKKNQIQKLLTLTNLTGMIGAIGIIITGIALVLISPLYNFFEFKANHWLTTKQFIILIILLIIFAVIIPLSKKIKNFSDTNSNEFKRFVRWAYIEKTLVLINFLLAFFHRYFF
;
A
#
# COMPACT_ATOMS: atom_id res chain seq x y z
N MET A 1 -5.59 -31.42 -7.58
CA MET A 1 -4.74 -31.21 -8.76
C MET A 1 -4.84 -29.78 -9.31
N PHE A 2 -6.04 -29.23 -9.53
CA PHE A 2 -6.25 -27.86 -10.06
C PHE A 2 -5.66 -26.73 -9.19
N LEU A 3 -5.80 -26.81 -7.85
CA LEU A 3 -5.30 -25.79 -6.93
C LEU A 3 -3.76 -25.58 -6.99
N TYR A 4 -3.00 -26.65 -7.23
CA TYR A 4 -1.55 -26.58 -7.37
C TYR A 4 -1.12 -25.90 -8.68
N GLN A 5 -1.91 -26.00 -9.74
CA GLN A 5 -1.63 -25.35 -11.02
C GLN A 5 -1.89 -23.84 -10.96
N ILE A 6 -2.81 -23.39 -10.11
CA ILE A 6 -3.15 -21.98 -9.92
C ILE A 6 -2.17 -21.27 -8.98
N TYR A 7 -1.50 -22.00 -8.10
CA TYR A 7 -0.59 -21.43 -7.09
C TYR A 7 0.47 -20.47 -7.67
N PRO A 8 1.20 -20.80 -8.75
CA PRO A 8 2.16 -19.87 -9.37
C PRO A 8 1.51 -18.60 -9.92
N VAL A 9 0.29 -18.71 -10.45
CA VAL A 9 -0.49 -17.57 -10.96
C VAL A 9 -0.87 -16.63 -9.81
N ILE A 10 -1.29 -17.17 -8.66
CA ILE A 10 -1.61 -16.37 -7.48
C ILE A 10 -0.36 -15.66 -6.95
N ILE A 11 0.79 -16.34 -6.89
CA ILE A 11 2.07 -15.71 -6.51
C ILE A 11 2.41 -14.56 -7.47
N LEU A 12 2.28 -14.77 -8.78
CA LEU A 12 2.56 -13.74 -9.77
C LEU A 12 1.66 -12.52 -9.55
N LEU A 13 0.35 -12.74 -9.37
CA LEU A 13 -0.60 -11.66 -9.09
C LEU A 13 -0.29 -10.94 -7.77
N HIS A 14 0.10 -11.67 -6.73
CA HIS A 14 0.52 -11.09 -5.44
C HIS A 14 1.73 -10.16 -5.62
N LEU A 15 2.74 -10.63 -6.36
CA LEU A 15 3.96 -9.87 -6.62
C LEU A 15 3.68 -8.65 -7.51
N LEU A 16 2.91 -8.80 -8.58
CA LEU A 16 2.50 -7.67 -9.42
C LEU A 16 1.71 -6.63 -8.62
N SER A 17 0.84 -7.06 -7.71
CA SER A 17 0.09 -6.15 -6.83
C SER A 17 1.03 -5.35 -5.92
N ALA A 18 2.03 -6.00 -5.33
CA ALA A 18 3.05 -5.32 -4.53
C ALA A 18 3.90 -4.35 -5.36
N VAL A 19 4.28 -4.74 -6.58
CA VAL A 19 5.03 -3.88 -7.51
C VAL A 19 4.22 -2.67 -7.94
N ILE A 20 2.92 -2.81 -8.24
CA ILE A 20 2.05 -1.67 -8.55
C ILE A 20 1.95 -0.73 -7.34
N TRP A 21 1.78 -1.30 -6.15
CA TRP A 21 1.60 -0.53 -4.93
C TRP A 21 2.85 0.29 -4.56
N LEU A 22 4.04 -0.32 -4.64
CA LEU A 22 5.33 0.32 -4.38
C LEU A 22 5.84 1.16 -5.55
N GLY A 23 5.61 0.71 -6.78
CA GLY A 23 6.09 1.36 -8.00
C GLY A 23 5.49 2.74 -8.23
N PHE A 24 4.35 3.04 -7.61
CA PHE A 24 3.77 4.38 -7.62
C PHE A 24 4.49 5.37 -6.68
N PHE A 25 5.31 4.89 -5.74
CA PHE A 25 5.93 5.72 -4.72
C PHE A 25 6.84 6.85 -5.27
N PRO A 26 7.69 6.63 -6.30
CA PRO A 26 8.46 7.71 -6.93
C PRO A 26 7.58 8.78 -7.58
N VAL A 27 6.47 8.38 -8.20
CA VAL A 27 5.50 9.30 -8.81
C VAL A 27 4.82 10.15 -7.74
N GLU A 28 4.47 9.54 -6.62
CA GLU A 28 3.88 10.22 -5.47
C GLU A 28 4.83 11.29 -4.90
N ILE A 29 6.10 10.95 -4.69
CA ILE A 29 7.14 11.89 -4.25
C ILE A 29 7.28 13.05 -5.24
N TYR A 30 7.31 12.76 -6.54
CA TYR A 30 7.41 13.77 -7.58
C TYR A 30 6.23 14.76 -7.52
N LEU A 31 5.00 14.26 -7.43
CA LEU A 31 3.79 15.09 -7.32
C LEU A 31 3.78 15.93 -6.05
N ILE A 32 4.12 15.36 -4.90
CA ILE A 32 4.21 16.09 -3.63
C ILE A 32 5.21 17.23 -3.73
N ASN A 33 6.37 17.00 -4.33
CA ASN A 33 7.40 18.02 -4.52
C ASN A 33 6.96 19.11 -5.51
N SER A 34 6.25 18.74 -6.58
CA SER A 34 5.63 19.70 -7.49
C SER A 34 4.62 20.60 -6.79
N ILE A 35 3.73 20.02 -5.96
CA ILE A 35 2.71 20.76 -5.19
C ILE A 35 3.34 21.74 -4.19
N LYS A 36 4.47 21.37 -3.57
CA LYS A 36 5.17 22.23 -2.59
C LYS A 36 5.84 23.45 -3.24
N LYS A 37 6.30 23.32 -4.48
CA LYS A 37 6.99 24.40 -5.21
C LYS A 37 6.04 25.32 -5.95
N GLU A 38 4.79 24.89 -6.17
CA GLU A 38 3.81 25.64 -6.93
C GLU A 38 3.24 26.83 -6.14
N SER A 39 3.24 28.01 -6.78
CA SER A 39 2.62 29.23 -6.28
C SER A 39 1.21 29.46 -6.84
N ASN A 40 0.91 28.95 -8.04
CA ASN A 40 -0.42 29.06 -8.64
C ASN A 40 -1.42 28.14 -7.92
N THR A 41 -2.43 28.75 -7.30
CA THR A 41 -3.44 28.06 -6.48
C THR A 41 -4.27 27.05 -7.28
N ASP A 42 -4.66 27.38 -8.51
CA ASP A 42 -5.50 26.52 -9.35
C ASP A 42 -4.72 25.30 -9.85
N PHE A 43 -3.48 25.52 -10.29
CA PHE A 43 -2.60 24.42 -10.69
C PHE A 43 -2.32 23.50 -9.50
N LYS A 44 -2.03 24.08 -8.32
CA LYS A 44 -1.80 23.33 -7.09
C LYS A 44 -3.00 22.47 -6.71
N LYS A 45 -4.22 23.01 -6.79
CA LYS A 45 -5.47 22.27 -6.54
C LYS A 45 -5.62 21.10 -7.50
N ASN A 46 -5.38 21.30 -8.79
CA ASN A 46 -5.44 20.25 -9.80
C ASN A 46 -4.40 19.14 -9.53
N GLN A 47 -3.17 19.50 -9.14
CA GLN A 47 -2.13 18.53 -8.78
C GLN A 47 -2.49 17.74 -7.52
N ILE A 48 -3.06 18.37 -6.50
CA ILE A 48 -3.55 17.69 -5.30
C ILE A 48 -4.65 16.69 -5.67
N GLN A 49 -5.62 17.06 -6.51
CA GLN A 49 -6.67 16.13 -6.95
C GLN A 49 -6.12 14.94 -7.73
N LYS A 50 -5.12 15.17 -8.60
CA LYS A 50 -4.40 14.10 -9.32
C LYS A 50 -3.70 13.17 -8.34
N LEU A 51 -2.93 13.72 -7.39
CA LEU A 51 -2.25 12.97 -6.34
C LEU A 51 -3.24 12.10 -5.55
N LEU A 52 -4.32 12.69 -5.01
CA LEU A 52 -5.31 11.95 -4.22
C LEU A 52 -5.97 10.82 -5.02
N THR A 53 -6.33 11.09 -6.29
CA THR A 53 -6.94 10.08 -7.17
C THR A 53 -5.97 8.94 -7.44
N LEU A 54 -4.72 9.24 -7.77
CA LEU A 54 -3.72 8.23 -8.08
C LEU A 54 -3.30 7.42 -6.84
N THR A 55 -3.07 8.06 -5.69
CA THR A 55 -2.76 7.38 -4.43
C THR A 55 -3.90 6.44 -4.02
N ASN A 56 -5.16 6.88 -4.13
CA ASN A 56 -6.32 6.04 -3.81
C ASN A 56 -6.45 4.86 -4.80
N LEU A 57 -6.34 5.11 -6.11
CA LEU A 57 -6.47 4.06 -7.13
C LEU A 57 -5.38 3.00 -7.00
N THR A 58 -4.11 3.43 -6.94
CA THR A 58 -2.96 2.51 -6.85
C THR A 58 -2.92 1.80 -5.51
N GLY A 59 -3.27 2.50 -4.42
CA GLY A 59 -3.43 1.91 -3.09
C GLY A 59 -4.54 0.86 -3.04
N MET A 60 -5.70 1.12 -3.65
CA MET A 60 -6.78 0.14 -3.71
C MET A 60 -6.40 -1.09 -4.53
N ILE A 61 -5.87 -0.91 -5.74
CA ILE A 61 -5.46 -2.03 -6.62
C ILE A 61 -4.39 -2.87 -5.91
N GLY A 62 -3.36 -2.22 -5.36
CA GLY A 62 -2.29 -2.86 -4.62
C GLY A 62 -2.78 -3.62 -3.38
N ALA A 63 -3.57 -2.96 -2.53
CA ALA A 63 -4.07 -3.54 -1.29
C ALA A 63 -5.03 -4.71 -1.53
N ILE A 64 -6.01 -4.53 -2.40
CA ILE A 64 -6.97 -5.60 -2.74
C ILE A 64 -6.23 -6.79 -3.33
N GLY A 65 -5.31 -6.54 -4.26
CA GLY A 65 -4.48 -7.56 -4.88
C GLY A 65 -3.68 -8.35 -3.83
N ILE A 66 -2.94 -7.67 -2.96
CA ILE A 66 -2.14 -8.31 -1.88
C ILE A 66 -3.03 -9.09 -0.91
N ILE A 67 -4.17 -8.55 -0.48
CA ILE A 67 -5.04 -9.21 0.50
C ILE A 67 -5.65 -10.47 -0.08
N ILE A 68 -6.31 -10.37 -1.23
CA ILE A 68 -7.02 -11.50 -1.84
C ILE A 68 -6.02 -12.62 -2.15
N THR A 69 -4.92 -12.28 -2.82
CA THR A 69 -3.93 -13.28 -3.18
C THR A 69 -3.17 -13.81 -1.97
N GLY A 70 -2.89 -12.96 -0.97
CA GLY A 70 -2.22 -13.39 0.28
C GLY A 70 -3.08 -14.37 1.08
N ILE A 71 -4.38 -14.10 1.20
CA ILE A 71 -5.33 -15.03 1.83
C ILE A 71 -5.37 -16.34 1.06
N ALA A 72 -5.49 -16.27 -0.28
CA ALA A 72 -5.53 -17.47 -1.12
C ALA A 72 -4.26 -18.32 -1.00
N LEU A 73 -3.07 -17.70 -0.95
CA LEU A 73 -1.79 -18.41 -0.80
C LEU A 73 -1.71 -19.16 0.53
N VAL A 74 -2.20 -18.58 1.62
CA VAL A 74 -2.25 -19.26 2.93
C VAL A 74 -3.23 -20.43 2.89
N LEU A 75 -4.44 -20.22 2.36
CA LEU A 75 -5.47 -21.27 2.31
C LEU A 75 -5.10 -22.47 1.43
N ILE A 76 -4.29 -22.26 0.37
CA ILE A 76 -3.87 -23.33 -0.54
C ILE A 76 -2.61 -24.04 -0.05
N SER A 77 -1.76 -23.36 0.72
CA SER A 77 -0.50 -23.92 1.19
C SER A 77 -0.73 -24.86 2.39
N PRO A 78 -0.23 -26.11 2.36
CA PRO A 78 -0.25 -26.97 3.54
C PRO A 78 0.78 -26.56 4.61
N LEU A 79 1.68 -25.63 4.29
CA LEU A 79 2.82 -25.23 5.16
C LEU A 79 2.58 -23.93 5.92
N TYR A 80 1.56 -23.16 5.55
CA TYR A 80 1.35 -21.81 6.06
C TYR A 80 -0.03 -21.66 6.66
N ASN A 81 -0.09 -21.05 7.84
CA ASN A 81 -1.33 -20.69 8.51
C ASN A 81 -1.40 -19.17 8.76
N PHE A 82 -2.60 -18.68 9.07
CA PHE A 82 -2.77 -17.31 9.55
C PHE A 82 -2.32 -17.18 11.01
N PHE A 83 -1.50 -16.17 11.27
CA PHE A 83 -1.07 -15.77 12.61
C PHE A 83 -0.43 -16.89 13.44
N GLU A 84 0.29 -17.81 12.80
CA GLU A 84 0.96 -18.91 13.47
C GLU A 84 2.32 -18.48 14.05
N PHE A 85 2.27 -17.95 15.26
CA PHE A 85 3.46 -17.46 15.95
C PHE A 85 4.48 -18.55 16.29
N LYS A 86 4.09 -19.82 16.45
CA LYS A 86 5.04 -20.84 16.95
C LYS A 86 5.98 -21.39 15.87
N ALA A 87 5.53 -21.45 14.62
CA ALA A 87 6.27 -22.09 13.54
C ALA A 87 6.65 -21.11 12.41
N ASN A 88 5.87 -20.03 12.22
CA ASN A 88 5.97 -19.15 11.06
C ASN A 88 5.97 -17.67 11.49
N HIS A 89 6.93 -17.29 12.35
CA HIS A 89 7.07 -15.92 12.86
C HIS A 89 7.15 -14.88 11.75
N TRP A 90 7.92 -15.15 10.70
CA TRP A 90 8.08 -14.24 9.55
C TRP A 90 6.75 -13.93 8.86
N LEU A 91 5.96 -14.96 8.54
CA LEU A 91 4.68 -14.80 7.86
C LEU A 91 3.69 -14.04 8.76
N THR A 92 3.69 -14.38 10.04
CA THR A 92 2.86 -13.71 11.05
C THR A 92 3.20 -12.23 11.14
N THR A 93 4.48 -11.86 11.22
CA THR A 93 4.91 -10.46 11.21
C THR A 93 4.43 -9.72 9.97
N LYS A 94 4.53 -10.32 8.78
CA LYS A 94 4.02 -9.73 7.53
C LYS A 94 2.51 -9.52 7.56
N GLN A 95 1.75 -10.50 8.06
CA GLN A 95 0.29 -10.39 8.19
C GLN A 95 -0.10 -9.25 9.15
N PHE A 96 0.62 -9.07 10.27
CA PHE A 96 0.41 -7.94 11.17
C PHE A 96 0.73 -6.59 10.53
N ILE A 97 1.84 -6.50 9.78
CA ILE A 97 2.18 -5.26 9.06
C ILE A 97 1.07 -4.90 8.06
N ILE A 98 0.55 -5.87 7.31
CA ILE A 98 -0.59 -5.64 6.41
C ILE A 98 -1.84 -5.18 7.15
N LEU A 99 -2.17 -5.75 8.31
CA LEU A 99 -3.29 -5.25 9.12
C LEU A 99 -3.10 -3.79 9.55
N ILE A 100 -1.90 -3.41 9.99
CA ILE A 100 -1.57 -2.03 10.37
C ILE A 100 -1.70 -1.10 9.16
N ILE A 101 -1.18 -1.49 7.99
CA ILE A 101 -1.31 -0.72 6.76
C ILE A 101 -2.78 -0.49 6.42
N LEU A 102 -3.61 -1.52 6.51
CA LEU A 102 -5.04 -1.39 6.22
C LEU A 102 -5.74 -0.45 7.19
N LEU A 103 -5.40 -0.52 8.48
CA LEU A 103 -5.91 0.41 9.47
C LEU A 103 -5.53 1.85 9.13
N ILE A 104 -4.27 2.11 8.74
CA ILE A 104 -3.83 3.44 8.30
C ILE A 104 -4.62 3.91 7.07
N ILE A 105 -4.83 3.03 6.09
CA ILE A 105 -5.57 3.38 4.87
C ILE A 105 -7.02 3.76 5.20
N PHE A 106 -7.75 2.86 5.86
CA PHE A 106 -9.19 3.03 6.11
C PHE A 106 -9.48 4.10 7.16
N ALA A 107 -8.69 4.16 8.25
CA ALA A 107 -8.96 5.07 9.36
C ALA A 107 -8.34 6.46 9.15
N VAL A 108 -7.30 6.60 8.31
CA VAL A 108 -6.54 7.86 8.18
C VAL A 108 -6.48 8.36 6.74
N ILE A 109 -5.92 7.61 5.80
CA ILE A 109 -5.64 8.10 4.43
C ILE A 109 -6.95 8.41 3.68
N ILE A 110 -7.92 7.47 3.67
CA ILE A 110 -9.21 7.65 2.99
C ILE A 110 -9.98 8.85 3.54
N PRO A 111 -10.25 8.98 4.86
CA PRO A 111 -11.02 10.12 5.37
C PRO A 111 -10.29 11.44 5.14
N LEU A 112 -8.96 11.47 5.26
CA LEU A 112 -8.18 12.68 5.04
C LEU A 112 -8.15 13.09 3.56
N SER A 113 -8.06 12.12 2.65
CA SER A 113 -8.20 12.35 1.20
C SER A 113 -9.55 12.97 0.85
N LYS A 114 -10.65 12.46 1.43
CA LYS A 114 -12.00 13.03 1.25
C LYS A 114 -12.10 14.47 1.76
N LYS A 115 -11.52 14.77 2.94
CA LYS A 115 -11.49 16.13 3.49
C LYS A 115 -10.74 17.09 2.56
N ILE A 116 -9.53 16.75 2.14
CA ILE A 116 -8.71 17.58 1.24
C ILE A 116 -9.41 17.81 -0.10
N LYS A 117 -10.17 16.83 -0.62
CA LYS A 117 -10.91 16.99 -1.88
C LYS A 117 -12.07 18.00 -1.77
N ASN A 118 -12.71 18.08 -0.61
CA ASN A 118 -13.91 18.90 -0.39
C ASN A 118 -13.58 20.34 0.03
N PHE A 119 -12.45 20.57 0.70
CA PHE A 119 -12.02 21.92 1.05
C PHE A 119 -11.16 22.53 -0.07
N SER A 120 -11.64 23.63 -0.66
CA SER A 120 -10.90 24.40 -1.67
C SER A 120 -9.69 25.11 -1.11
N ASP A 121 -9.68 25.35 0.21
CA ASP A 121 -8.49 25.80 0.90
C ASP A 121 -7.53 24.64 0.97
N THR A 122 -6.37 24.82 0.33
CA THR A 122 -5.14 24.09 0.62
C THR A 122 -4.74 24.32 2.07
N ASN A 123 -5.54 23.81 3.01
CA ASN A 123 -5.31 23.95 4.43
C ASN A 123 -4.04 23.16 4.70
N SER A 124 -2.94 23.88 4.86
CA SER A 124 -1.59 23.31 4.72
C SER A 124 -1.36 22.15 5.68
N ASN A 125 -2.09 22.12 6.80
CA ASN A 125 -1.97 21.10 7.83
C ASN A 125 -2.57 19.75 7.42
N GLU A 126 -3.76 19.71 6.80
CA GLU A 126 -4.37 18.44 6.38
C GLU A 126 -3.55 17.76 5.29
N PHE A 127 -3.07 18.54 4.32
CA PHE A 127 -2.18 18.04 3.28
C PHE A 127 -0.84 17.53 3.86
N LYS A 128 -0.22 18.26 4.79
CA LYS A 128 0.99 17.81 5.48
C LYS A 128 0.77 16.50 6.25
N ARG A 129 -0.37 16.38 6.95
CA ARG A 129 -0.76 15.14 7.63
C ARG A 129 -0.93 13.99 6.63
N PHE A 130 -1.60 14.23 5.50
CA PHE A 130 -1.79 13.23 4.45
C PHE A 130 -0.45 12.73 3.93
N VAL A 131 0.44 13.65 3.56
CA VAL A 131 1.78 13.33 3.07
C VAL A 131 2.55 12.49 4.08
N ARG A 132 2.51 12.84 5.37
CA ARG A 132 3.16 12.05 6.43
C ARG A 132 2.62 10.62 6.51
N TRP A 133 1.30 10.46 6.50
CA TRP A 133 0.68 9.13 6.60
C TRP A 133 0.87 8.29 5.35
N ALA A 134 0.83 8.89 4.16
CA ALA A 134 1.19 8.23 2.91
C ALA A 134 2.64 7.72 2.96
N TYR A 135 3.59 8.53 3.43
CA TYR A 135 4.98 8.07 3.58
C TYR A 135 5.13 6.90 4.56
N ILE A 136 4.45 6.95 5.71
CA ILE A 136 4.47 5.85 6.69
C ILE A 136 3.91 4.57 6.06
N GLU A 137 2.75 4.67 5.39
CA GLU A 137 2.11 3.55 4.71
C GLU A 137 3.05 2.92 3.67
N LYS A 138 3.63 3.71 2.76
CA LYS A 138 4.59 3.22 1.75
C LYS A 138 5.83 2.59 2.35
N THR A 139 6.33 3.15 3.45
CA THR A 139 7.48 2.59 4.18
C THR A 139 7.13 1.22 4.75
N LEU A 140 5.95 1.06 5.33
CA LEU A 140 5.50 -0.24 5.84
C LEU A 140 5.30 -1.26 4.71
N VAL A 141 4.74 -0.86 3.57
CA VAL A 141 4.62 -1.75 2.39
C VAL A 141 6.01 -2.18 1.93
N LEU A 142 6.99 -1.26 1.91
CA LEU A 142 8.37 -1.57 1.54
C LEU A 142 9.01 -2.55 2.53
N ILE A 143 8.86 -2.33 3.83
CA ILE A 143 9.35 -3.25 4.86
C ILE A 143 8.72 -4.63 4.68
N ASN A 144 7.40 -4.71 4.47
CA ASN A 144 6.70 -5.97 4.23
C ASN A 144 7.20 -6.71 2.98
N PHE A 145 7.48 -5.96 1.91
CA PHE A 145 8.07 -6.49 0.68
C PHE A 145 9.51 -6.98 0.90
N LEU A 146 10.35 -6.21 1.61
CA LEU A 146 11.72 -6.57 1.91
C LEU A 146 11.79 -7.80 2.81
N LEU A 147 10.93 -7.90 3.82
CA LEU A 147 10.78 -9.13 4.61
C LEU A 147 10.48 -10.32 3.70
N ALA A 148 9.59 -10.14 2.71
CA ALA A 148 9.27 -11.19 1.77
C ALA A 148 10.48 -11.62 0.93
N PHE A 149 11.19 -10.63 0.39
CA PHE A 149 12.35 -10.82 -0.46
C PHE A 149 13.49 -11.50 0.30
N PHE A 150 13.88 -10.99 1.46
CA PHE A 150 15.01 -11.51 2.23
C PHE A 150 14.77 -12.92 2.76
N HIS A 151 13.55 -13.26 3.18
CA HIS A 151 13.25 -14.63 3.60
C HIS A 151 13.50 -15.65 2.49
N ARG A 152 13.32 -15.28 1.21
CA ARG A 152 13.58 -16.19 0.09
C ARG A 152 15.08 -16.46 -0.14
N TYR A 153 15.97 -15.56 0.28
CA TYR A 153 17.41 -15.69 0.05
C TYR A 153 18.19 -16.17 1.27
N PHE A 154 17.69 -15.92 2.48
CA PHE A 154 18.37 -16.27 3.72
C PHE A 154 17.81 -17.51 4.41
N PHE A 155 16.68 -18.04 3.95
CA PHE A 155 15.99 -19.23 4.47
C PHE A 155 15.38 -20.04 3.32
#